data_AF-A0A3M2DZF3-F1
#
_entry.id   AF-A0A3M2DZF3-F1
#
_cell.length_a   1.000
_cell.length_b   1.000
_cell.length_c   1.000
_cell.angle_alpha   90.00
_cell.angle_beta   90.00
_cell.angle_gamma   90.00
#
_symmetry.space_group_name_H-M   'P 1'
#
loop_
_entity.id
_entity.type
_entity.pdbx_description
1 polymer ?
#
loop_
_entity_poly.entity_id
_entity_poly.type
_entity_poly.pdbx_seq_one_letter_code
_entity_poly.pdbx_strand_id
1 'polypeptide(L)'
;MELFVDNQYAVLIPALVPLAYLVGGLVVFAVLCAVGRRPSAPQHKETEQLGTLSVYLHWMLRPAERFAVRARVSPNAMTWGSAACACAAGAMLATGHFALATWSFVLAGIFDLMDGRVARLTGRQTRSGAFLDSVLDRWGELFVYSGLAWQLQGSWAMGAALAALGGAFMVGYTRARGEALGVTIAGGAMQRPERLLLTVVGLLFAAVFDADPTLRGYVPAILGTTASIVGALSIMTAAGRLRAGYRMLDGKAPHPRAPAETYADGAPVRQGAVARVLRIGRAAPGDRAANG
;
A
#
# COMPACT_ATOMS: atom_id res chain seq x y z
N MET A 1 31.60 -9.62 -1.18
CA MET A 1 30.39 -8.83 -1.54
C MET A 1 30.24 -8.72 -3.06
N GLU A 2 31.33 -8.73 -3.84
CA GLU A 2 31.30 -8.77 -5.32
C GLU A 2 30.75 -10.07 -5.92
N LEU A 3 30.96 -11.23 -5.28
CA LEU A 3 30.43 -12.53 -5.77
C LEU A 3 28.89 -12.65 -5.81
N PHE A 4 28.15 -11.76 -5.16
CA PHE A 4 26.67 -11.73 -5.24
C PHE A 4 26.14 -10.80 -6.34
N VAL A 5 27.00 -9.95 -6.91
CA VAL A 5 26.59 -8.92 -7.90
C VAL A 5 26.70 -9.46 -9.33
N ASP A 6 27.63 -10.38 -9.60
CA ASP A 6 27.89 -10.88 -10.96
C ASP A 6 26.94 -11.97 -11.45
N ASN A 7 26.21 -12.62 -10.54
CA ASN A 7 25.21 -13.61 -10.90
C ASN A 7 23.81 -13.07 -10.59
N GLN A 8 23.27 -12.23 -11.48
CA GLN A 8 21.92 -11.66 -11.33
C GLN A 8 20.83 -12.76 -11.19
N TYR A 9 21.07 -13.96 -11.73
CA TYR A 9 20.21 -15.13 -11.51
C TYR A 9 20.25 -15.64 -10.06
N ALA A 10 21.37 -15.49 -9.35
CA ALA A 10 21.49 -15.92 -7.95
C ALA A 10 20.53 -15.17 -7.02
N VAL A 11 20.17 -13.92 -7.35
CA VAL A 11 19.17 -13.13 -6.61
C VAL A 11 17.73 -13.63 -6.89
N LEU A 12 17.54 -14.35 -8.00
CA LEU A 12 16.27 -14.96 -8.38
C LEU A 12 16.13 -16.41 -7.90
N ILE A 13 17.23 -17.13 -7.61
CA ILE A 13 17.18 -18.51 -7.09
C ILE A 13 16.33 -18.63 -5.81
N PRO A 14 16.42 -17.71 -4.83
CA PRO A 14 15.53 -17.72 -3.68
C PRO A 14 14.04 -17.66 -4.05
N ALA A 15 13.67 -17.22 -5.26
CA ALA A 15 12.28 -17.17 -5.72
C ALA A 15 11.63 -18.54 -5.84
N LEU A 16 12.44 -19.58 -6.06
CA LEU A 16 11.94 -20.94 -6.19
C LEU A 16 11.28 -21.44 -4.90
N VAL A 17 11.76 -20.99 -3.73
CA VAL A 17 11.20 -21.40 -2.43
C VAL A 17 9.79 -20.84 -2.18
N PRO A 18 9.54 -19.52 -2.20
CA PRO A 18 8.20 -18.99 -2.06
C PRO A 18 7.32 -19.40 -3.25
N LEU A 19 7.85 -19.55 -4.46
CA LEU A 19 7.07 -20.08 -5.59
C LEU A 19 6.62 -21.52 -5.33
N ALA A 20 7.52 -22.41 -4.88
CA ALA A 20 7.16 -23.77 -4.52
C ALA A 20 6.16 -23.81 -3.35
N TYR A 21 6.31 -22.92 -2.37
CA TYR A 21 5.35 -22.75 -1.29
C TYR A 21 3.96 -22.33 -1.83
N LEU A 22 3.90 -21.32 -2.69
CA LEU A 22 2.68 -20.82 -3.34
C LEU A 22 2.04 -21.84 -4.29
N VAL A 23 2.81 -22.72 -4.94
CA VAL A 23 2.26 -23.75 -5.83
C VAL A 23 1.80 -24.96 -5.01
N GLY A 24 2.65 -25.46 -4.11
CA GLY A 24 2.32 -26.58 -3.24
C GLY A 24 1.12 -26.29 -2.33
N GLY A 25 1.05 -25.08 -1.77
CA GLY A 25 -0.11 -24.63 -1.01
C GLY A 25 -1.38 -24.59 -1.86
N LEU A 26 -1.29 -24.26 -3.15
CA LEU A 26 -2.45 -24.11 -4.03
C LEU A 26 -3.03 -25.48 -4.33
N VAL A 27 -2.17 -26.48 -4.57
CA VAL A 27 -2.57 -27.88 -4.71
C VAL A 27 -3.30 -28.35 -3.44
N VAL A 28 -2.73 -28.12 -2.25
CA VAL A 28 -3.38 -28.48 -0.99
C VAL A 28 -4.72 -27.76 -0.81
N PHE A 29 -4.76 -26.45 -1.11
CA PHE A 29 -5.98 -25.64 -1.01
C PHE A 29 -7.08 -26.13 -1.96
N ALA A 30 -6.71 -26.50 -3.19
CA ALA A 30 -7.63 -27.07 -4.18
C ALA A 30 -8.20 -28.41 -3.71
N VAL A 31 -7.37 -29.29 -3.14
CA VAL A 31 -7.81 -30.56 -2.53
C VAL A 31 -8.75 -30.30 -1.35
N LEU A 32 -8.42 -29.35 -0.47
CA LEU A 32 -9.30 -28.99 0.65
C LEU A 32 -10.66 -28.47 0.19
N CYS A 33 -10.69 -27.66 -0.87
CA CYS A 33 -11.94 -27.21 -1.49
C CYS A 33 -12.73 -28.37 -2.08
N ALA A 34 -12.07 -29.31 -2.77
CA ALA A 34 -12.71 -30.47 -3.38
C ALA A 34 -13.33 -31.43 -2.34
N VAL A 35 -12.72 -31.54 -1.15
CA VAL A 35 -13.20 -32.39 -0.04
C VAL A 35 -14.20 -31.63 0.86
N GLY A 36 -14.67 -30.44 0.46
CA GLY A 36 -15.65 -29.65 1.22
C GLY A 36 -15.10 -28.99 2.49
N ARG A 37 -13.78 -29.04 2.72
CA ARG A 37 -13.08 -28.44 3.87
C ARG A 37 -12.48 -27.07 3.53
N ARG A 38 -13.25 -26.23 2.83
CA ARG A 38 -12.78 -24.91 2.37
C ARG A 38 -12.32 -24.05 3.56
N PRO A 39 -11.06 -23.56 3.58
CA PRO A 39 -10.61 -22.65 4.61
C PRO A 39 -11.46 -21.37 4.65
N SER A 40 -11.85 -20.94 5.84
CA SER A 40 -12.72 -19.77 6.03
C SER A 40 -12.12 -18.51 5.40
N ALA A 41 -12.94 -17.83 4.58
CA ALA A 41 -12.61 -16.54 3.99
C ALA A 41 -12.64 -15.42 5.05
N PRO A 42 -11.75 -14.41 4.99
CA PRO A 42 -11.91 -13.20 5.78
C PRO A 42 -13.22 -12.47 5.42
N GLN A 43 -13.91 -11.90 6.42
CA GLN A 43 -15.27 -11.34 6.30
C GLN A 43 -15.40 -10.02 5.52
N HIS A 44 -14.33 -9.47 4.92
CA HIS A 44 -14.42 -8.15 4.26
C HIS A 44 -14.73 -8.22 2.77
N LYS A 45 -15.72 -7.39 2.38
CA LYS A 45 -16.20 -7.12 1.01
C LYS A 45 -15.16 -6.55 0.04
N GLU A 46 -13.95 -6.20 0.49
CA GLU A 46 -13.01 -5.45 -0.33
C GLU A 46 -12.37 -6.26 -1.46
N THR A 47 -12.28 -7.59 -1.38
CA THR A 47 -11.71 -8.42 -2.46
C THR A 47 -12.78 -9.13 -3.31
N GLU A 48 -13.71 -8.36 -3.87
CA GLU A 48 -14.73 -8.89 -4.79
C GLU A 48 -14.09 -9.44 -6.09
N GLN A 49 -12.93 -8.89 -6.52
CA GLN A 49 -12.28 -9.27 -7.79
C GLN A 49 -11.29 -10.44 -7.67
N LEU A 50 -10.46 -10.47 -6.63
CA LEU A 50 -9.50 -11.57 -6.43
C LEU A 50 -10.15 -12.85 -5.86
N GLY A 51 -11.36 -12.75 -5.30
CA GLY A 51 -12.19 -13.91 -4.91
C GLY A 51 -11.43 -15.02 -4.17
N THR A 52 -11.41 -16.22 -4.77
CA THR A 52 -10.75 -17.42 -4.22
C THR A 52 -9.24 -17.25 -4.03
N LEU A 53 -8.57 -16.47 -4.88
CA LEU A 53 -7.13 -16.20 -4.76
C LEU A 53 -6.82 -15.40 -3.48
N SER A 54 -7.66 -14.42 -3.15
CA SER A 54 -7.53 -13.69 -1.88
C SER A 54 -7.64 -14.64 -0.69
N VAL A 55 -8.65 -15.53 -0.67
CA VAL A 55 -8.82 -16.53 0.40
C VAL A 55 -7.60 -17.44 0.51
N TYR A 56 -7.05 -17.86 -0.63
CA TYR A 56 -5.86 -18.69 -0.71
C TYR A 56 -4.64 -18.00 -0.09
N LEU A 57 -4.30 -16.79 -0.55
CA LEU A 57 -3.15 -16.02 -0.05
C LEU A 57 -3.25 -15.79 1.47
N HIS A 58 -4.44 -15.43 1.96
CA HIS A 58 -4.68 -15.29 3.39
C HIS A 58 -4.51 -16.58 4.18
N TRP A 59 -4.93 -17.72 3.61
CA TRP A 59 -4.75 -19.02 4.25
C TRP A 59 -3.26 -19.37 4.35
N MET A 60 -2.49 -19.07 3.31
CA MET A 60 -1.04 -19.28 3.31
C MET A 60 -0.29 -18.42 4.32
N LEU A 61 -0.72 -17.18 4.58
CA LEU A 61 -0.04 -16.30 5.52
C LEU A 61 -0.30 -16.63 7.00
N ARG A 62 -1.28 -17.50 7.30
CA ARG A 62 -1.64 -17.88 8.69
C ARG A 62 -0.45 -18.33 9.56
N PRO A 63 0.54 -19.12 9.07
CA PRO A 63 1.70 -19.48 9.88
C PRO A 63 2.54 -18.26 10.26
N ALA A 64 2.77 -17.35 9.31
CA ALA A 64 3.49 -16.10 9.55
C ALA A 64 2.73 -15.20 10.53
N GLU A 65 1.40 -15.10 10.40
CA GLU A 65 0.55 -14.34 11.32
C GLU A 65 0.66 -14.88 12.75
N ARG A 66 0.56 -16.20 12.92
CA ARG A 66 0.73 -16.87 14.21
C ARG A 66 2.12 -16.64 14.79
N PHE A 67 3.16 -16.67 13.96
CA PHE A 67 4.51 -16.37 14.38
C PHE A 67 4.63 -14.93 14.88
N ALA A 68 4.14 -13.95 14.11
CA ALA A 68 4.16 -12.54 14.49
C ALA A 68 3.42 -12.28 15.83
N VAL A 69 2.26 -12.93 16.02
CA VAL A 69 1.49 -12.87 17.27
C VAL A 69 2.29 -13.46 18.43
N ARG A 70 2.91 -14.63 18.26
CA ARG A 70 3.76 -15.27 19.29
C ARG A 70 4.99 -14.44 19.63
N ALA A 71 5.63 -13.87 18.62
CA ALA A 71 6.77 -12.96 18.75
C ALA A 71 6.38 -11.57 19.28
N ARG A 72 5.08 -11.31 19.53
CA ARG A 72 4.54 -10.05 20.05
C ARG A 72 4.90 -8.83 19.19
N VAL A 73 5.05 -9.03 17.88
CA VAL A 73 5.29 -7.93 16.93
C VAL A 73 4.07 -6.98 16.97
N SER A 74 4.32 -5.67 17.04
CA SER A 74 3.23 -4.69 17.05
C SER A 74 2.69 -4.47 15.63
N PRO A 75 1.37 -4.33 15.45
CA PRO A 75 0.79 -4.02 14.13
C PRO A 75 1.41 -2.77 13.50
N ASN A 76 1.58 -1.69 14.28
CA ASN A 76 2.18 -0.45 13.79
C ASN A 76 3.64 -0.65 13.32
N ALA A 77 4.41 -1.53 13.96
CA ALA A 77 5.76 -1.85 13.49
C ALA A 77 5.74 -2.57 12.15
N MET A 78 4.72 -3.41 11.88
CA MET A 78 4.54 -4.04 10.58
C MET A 78 4.17 -3.00 9.52
N THR A 79 3.28 -2.05 9.82
CA THR A 79 2.95 -0.94 8.92
C THR A 79 4.18 -0.09 8.56
N TRP A 80 5.00 0.27 9.57
CA TRP A 80 6.28 0.96 9.32
C TRP A 80 7.26 0.11 8.52
N GLY A 81 7.33 -1.19 8.81
CA GLY A 81 8.12 -2.15 8.04
C GLY A 81 7.69 -2.22 6.58
N SER A 82 6.39 -2.22 6.31
CA SER A 82 5.83 -2.15 4.95
C SER A 82 6.30 -0.89 4.23
N ALA A 83 6.14 0.28 4.86
CA ALA A 83 6.58 1.55 4.27
C ALA A 83 8.10 1.59 4.01
N ALA A 84 8.91 1.07 4.93
CA ALA A 84 10.36 0.99 4.76
C ALA A 84 10.75 0.07 3.60
N CYS A 85 10.09 -1.10 3.47
CA CYS A 85 10.33 -2.02 2.35
C CYS A 85 9.88 -1.42 1.01
N ALA A 86 8.77 -0.68 0.98
CA ALA A 86 8.32 0.02 -0.23
C ALA A 86 9.28 1.16 -0.62
N CYS A 87 9.81 1.90 0.36
CA CYS A 87 10.84 2.91 0.14
C CYS A 87 12.12 2.30 -0.45
N ALA A 88 12.62 1.23 0.16
CA ALA A 88 13.77 0.48 -0.35
C ALA A 88 13.51 -0.07 -1.76
N ALA A 89 12.32 -0.59 -2.03
CA ALA A 89 11.94 -1.05 -3.37
C ALA A 89 12.00 0.09 -4.40
N GLY A 90 11.47 1.27 -4.08
CA GLY A 90 11.56 2.45 -4.94
C GLY A 90 13.01 2.87 -5.24
N ALA A 91 13.87 2.88 -4.22
CA ALA A 91 15.29 3.21 -4.38
C ALA A 91 16.06 2.16 -5.23
N MET A 92 15.80 0.86 -4.99
CA MET A 92 16.37 -0.23 -5.77
C MET A 92 15.90 -0.17 -7.22
N LEU A 93 14.62 0.16 -7.44
CA LEU A 93 14.06 0.32 -8.78
C LEU A 93 14.71 1.49 -9.54
N ALA A 94 14.90 2.62 -8.86
CA ALA A 94 15.56 3.81 -9.41
C ALA A 94 17.04 3.58 -9.77
N THR A 95 17.68 2.59 -9.15
CA THR A 95 19.09 2.23 -9.38
C THR A 95 19.24 0.98 -10.28
N GLY A 96 18.14 0.49 -10.87
CA GLY A 96 18.16 -0.67 -11.77
C GLY A 96 18.26 -2.05 -11.10
N HIS A 97 18.18 -2.14 -9.77
CA HIS A 97 18.25 -3.42 -9.03
C HIS A 97 16.88 -4.11 -8.98
N PHE A 98 16.35 -4.52 -10.13
CA PHE A 98 14.96 -5.00 -10.26
C PHE A 98 14.62 -6.23 -9.41
N ALA A 99 15.54 -7.18 -9.28
CA ALA A 99 15.33 -8.38 -8.47
C ALA A 99 15.15 -8.03 -6.99
N LEU A 100 16.03 -7.16 -6.44
CA LEU A 100 15.94 -6.70 -5.06
C LEU A 100 14.70 -5.82 -4.84
N ALA A 101 14.38 -4.95 -5.80
CA ALA A 101 13.16 -4.15 -5.77
C ALA A 101 11.90 -5.03 -5.70
N THR A 102 11.85 -6.11 -6.48
CA THR A 102 10.77 -7.10 -6.46
C THR A 102 10.61 -7.72 -5.08
N TRP A 103 11.72 -8.22 -4.50
CA TRP A 103 11.70 -8.84 -3.18
C TRP A 103 11.26 -7.89 -2.07
N SER A 104 11.82 -6.68 -2.08
CA SER A 104 11.47 -5.65 -1.11
C SER A 104 10.00 -5.27 -1.23
N PHE A 105 9.46 -5.16 -2.45
CA PHE A 105 8.06 -4.81 -2.63
C PHE A 105 7.08 -5.94 -2.28
N VAL A 106 7.44 -7.20 -2.56
CA VAL A 106 6.68 -8.37 -2.07
C VAL A 106 6.65 -8.38 -0.55
N LEU A 107 7.78 -8.11 0.12
CA LEU A 107 7.84 -8.05 1.58
C LEU A 107 6.99 -6.91 2.15
N ALA A 108 6.98 -5.75 1.49
CA ALA A 108 6.08 -4.65 1.85
C ALA A 108 4.62 -5.10 1.82
N GLY A 109 4.18 -5.75 0.73
CA GLY A 109 2.82 -6.28 0.61
C GLY A 109 2.47 -7.35 1.64
N ILE A 110 3.44 -8.20 2.05
CA ILE A 110 3.23 -9.19 3.11
C ILE A 110 3.01 -8.50 4.46
N PHE A 111 3.85 -7.53 4.82
CA PHE A 111 3.68 -6.79 6.09
C PHE A 111 2.36 -6.03 6.15
N ASP A 112 1.99 -5.39 5.04
CA ASP A 112 0.71 -4.70 4.87
C ASP A 112 -0.50 -5.65 5.05
N LEU A 113 -0.46 -6.82 4.41
CA LEU A 113 -1.56 -7.78 4.53
C LEU A 113 -1.69 -8.35 5.95
N MET A 114 -0.57 -8.44 6.67
CA MET A 114 -0.50 -8.99 8.01
C MET A 114 -0.89 -8.01 9.11
N ASP A 115 -0.61 -6.70 8.97
CA ASP A 115 -0.71 -5.75 10.08
C ASP A 115 -2.14 -5.64 10.66
N GLY A 116 -3.15 -5.47 9.82
CA GLY A 116 -4.55 -5.39 10.20
C GLY A 116 -5.07 -6.73 10.72
N ARG A 117 -4.50 -7.84 10.25
CA ARG A 117 -4.85 -9.19 10.72
C ARG A 117 -4.27 -9.46 12.10
N VAL A 118 -3.00 -9.13 12.33
CA VAL A 118 -2.37 -9.22 13.65
C VAL A 118 -3.07 -8.26 14.62
N ALA A 119 -3.46 -7.06 14.19
CA ALA A 119 -4.25 -6.14 15.01
C ALA A 119 -5.59 -6.75 15.45
N ARG A 120 -6.32 -7.42 14.54
CA ARG A 120 -7.56 -8.13 14.86
C ARG A 120 -7.33 -9.32 15.80
N LEU A 121 -6.36 -10.18 15.48
CA LEU A 121 -6.05 -11.38 16.27
C LEU A 121 -5.57 -11.06 17.69
N THR A 122 -4.94 -9.89 17.88
CA THR A 122 -4.43 -9.45 19.18
C THR A 122 -5.35 -8.46 19.91
N GLY A 123 -6.50 -8.08 19.32
CA GLY A 123 -7.41 -7.09 19.90
C GLY A 123 -6.83 -5.68 19.97
N ARG A 124 -5.85 -5.34 19.12
CA ARG A 124 -5.12 -4.05 19.12
C ARG A 124 -5.52 -3.11 17.99
N GLN A 125 -6.75 -3.22 17.49
CA GLN A 125 -7.25 -2.29 16.47
C GLN A 125 -7.50 -0.91 17.08
N THR A 126 -6.90 0.12 16.51
CA THR A 126 -7.03 1.51 16.98
C THR A 126 -7.32 2.44 15.80
N ARG A 127 -7.97 3.57 16.08
CA ARG A 127 -8.20 4.62 15.06
C ARG A 127 -6.89 5.21 14.53
N SER A 128 -5.89 5.37 15.41
CA SER A 128 -4.56 5.85 15.02
C SER A 128 -3.82 4.84 14.15
N GLY A 129 -3.97 3.53 14.42
CA GLY A 129 -3.43 2.47 13.58
C GLY A 129 -4.06 2.45 12.19
N ALA A 130 -5.39 2.54 12.11
CA ALA A 130 -6.09 2.63 10.82
C ALA A 130 -5.69 3.88 10.00
N PHE A 131 -5.49 5.01 10.68
CA PHE A 131 -4.97 6.23 10.05
C PHE A 131 -3.53 6.04 9.55
N LEU A 132 -2.65 5.44 10.38
CA LEU A 132 -1.26 5.18 10.04
C LEU A 132 -1.14 4.26 8.82
N ASP A 133 -1.84 3.13 8.84
CA ASP A 133 -1.98 2.17 7.74
C ASP A 133 -2.38 2.87 6.45
N SER A 134 -3.52 3.55 6.49
CA SER A 134 -4.00 4.31 5.34
C SER A 134 -2.98 5.33 4.82
N VAL A 135 -2.33 6.13 5.67
CA VAL A 135 -1.38 7.15 5.20
C VAL A 135 -0.12 6.52 4.63
N LEU A 136 0.45 5.52 5.31
CA LEU A 136 1.68 4.86 4.87
C LEU A 136 1.49 4.05 3.60
N ASP A 137 0.29 3.53 3.32
CA ASP A 137 -0.04 2.95 2.02
C ASP A 137 0.26 3.90 0.88
N ARG A 138 -0.20 5.16 0.99
CA ARG A 138 -0.04 6.17 -0.06
C ARG A 138 1.43 6.54 -0.23
N TRP A 139 2.19 6.59 0.87
CA TRP A 139 3.64 6.77 0.82
C TRP A 139 4.34 5.60 0.14
N GLY A 140 3.95 4.36 0.45
CA GLY A 140 4.51 3.16 -0.18
C GLY A 140 4.32 3.17 -1.71
N GLU A 141 3.11 3.50 -2.18
CA GLU A 141 2.84 3.62 -3.62
C GLU A 141 3.61 4.78 -4.25
N LEU A 142 3.73 5.91 -3.54
CA LEU A 142 4.55 7.03 -3.98
C LEU A 142 5.99 6.60 -4.19
N PHE A 143 6.63 5.95 -3.21
CA PHE A 143 8.03 5.54 -3.33
C PHE A 143 8.28 4.62 -4.51
N VAL A 144 7.44 3.60 -4.69
CA VAL A 144 7.62 2.60 -5.76
C VAL A 144 7.40 3.23 -7.14
N TYR A 145 6.32 4.00 -7.34
CA TYR A 145 6.06 4.62 -8.64
C TYR A 145 6.97 5.80 -8.94
N SER A 146 7.48 6.52 -7.93
CA SER A 146 8.55 7.49 -8.13
C SER A 146 9.85 6.82 -8.59
N GLY A 147 10.23 5.68 -7.99
CA GLY A 147 11.37 4.89 -8.45
C GLY A 147 11.20 4.39 -9.88
N LEU A 148 9.98 3.96 -10.24
CA LEU A 148 9.64 3.52 -11.60
C LEU A 148 9.72 4.67 -12.61
N ALA A 149 9.19 5.85 -12.25
CA ALA A 149 9.25 7.03 -13.10
C ALA A 149 10.69 7.51 -13.31
N TRP A 150 11.53 7.45 -12.26
CA TRP A 150 12.96 7.75 -12.35
C TRP A 150 13.69 6.77 -13.28
N GLN A 151 13.41 5.47 -13.16
CA GLN A 151 14.01 4.45 -14.02
C GLN A 151 13.62 4.61 -15.50
N LEU A 152 12.42 5.12 -15.76
CA LEU A 152 11.89 5.37 -17.10
C LEU A 152 12.14 6.80 -17.58
N GLN A 153 12.98 7.59 -16.89
CA GLN A 153 13.27 8.97 -17.27
C GLN A 153 13.80 9.05 -18.71
N GLY A 154 13.36 10.07 -19.46
CA GLY A 154 13.73 10.25 -20.88
C GLY A 154 13.03 9.30 -21.85
N SER A 155 12.24 8.32 -21.37
CA SER A 155 11.38 7.47 -22.20
C SER A 155 9.95 8.01 -22.25
N TRP A 156 9.23 7.72 -23.34
CA TRP A 156 7.77 7.95 -23.44
C TRP A 156 7.01 7.27 -22.29
N ALA A 157 7.56 6.16 -21.77
CA ALA A 157 6.97 5.38 -20.69
C ALA A 157 6.99 6.09 -19.32
N MET A 158 7.76 7.18 -19.16
CA MET A 158 7.73 7.98 -17.93
C MET A 158 6.33 8.52 -17.64
N GLY A 159 5.63 8.97 -18.67
CA GLY A 159 4.25 9.45 -18.55
C GLY A 159 3.30 8.37 -18.03
N ALA A 160 3.53 7.10 -18.41
CA ALA A 160 2.76 5.97 -17.91
C ALA A 160 3.03 5.69 -16.42
N ALA A 161 4.28 5.81 -15.96
CA ALA A 161 4.61 5.68 -14.54
C ALA A 161 4.00 6.81 -13.69
N LEU A 162 4.00 8.04 -14.20
CA LEU A 162 3.32 9.17 -13.54
C LEU A 162 1.80 8.99 -13.53
N ALA A 163 1.21 8.43 -14.59
CA ALA A 163 -0.20 8.06 -14.64
C ALA A 163 -0.54 6.95 -13.63
N ALA A 164 0.33 5.95 -13.46
CA ALA A 164 0.21 4.94 -12.42
C ALA A 164 0.23 5.55 -11.01
N LEU A 165 1.20 6.43 -10.74
CA LEU A 165 1.29 7.15 -9.47
C LEU A 165 0.03 7.98 -9.18
N GLY A 166 -0.35 8.85 -10.11
CA GLY A 166 -1.52 9.74 -9.96
C GLY A 166 -2.83 8.95 -9.87
N GLY A 167 -2.97 7.91 -10.68
CA GLY A 167 -4.12 7.01 -10.64
C GLY A 167 -4.24 6.31 -9.29
N ALA A 168 -3.17 5.71 -8.80
CA ALA A 168 -3.14 5.04 -7.49
C ALA A 168 -3.55 5.99 -6.35
N PHE A 169 -2.99 7.21 -6.35
CA PHE A 169 -3.34 8.24 -5.38
C PHE A 169 -4.83 8.62 -5.45
N MET A 170 -5.35 8.85 -6.66
CA MET A 170 -6.75 9.23 -6.87
C MET A 170 -7.74 8.14 -6.50
N VAL A 171 -7.40 6.85 -6.69
CA VAL A 171 -8.23 5.73 -6.22
C VAL A 171 -8.39 5.76 -4.70
N GLY A 172 -7.30 6.03 -3.96
CA GLY A 172 -7.32 6.15 -2.50
C GLY A 172 -8.01 7.42 -2.01
N TYR A 173 -7.78 8.55 -2.68
CA TYR A 173 -8.34 9.85 -2.31
C TYR A 173 -9.85 9.92 -2.53
N THR A 174 -10.34 9.47 -3.70
CA THR A 174 -11.79 9.49 -4.01
C THR A 174 -12.60 8.68 -3.00
N ARG A 175 -12.07 7.53 -2.57
CA ARG A 175 -12.67 6.73 -1.49
C ARG A 175 -12.69 7.49 -0.16
N ALA A 176 -11.54 7.97 0.30
CA ALA A 176 -11.43 8.67 1.58
C ALA A 176 -12.31 9.93 1.62
N ARG A 177 -12.38 10.67 0.51
CA ARG A 177 -13.23 11.85 0.40
C ARG A 177 -14.72 11.50 0.39
N GLY A 178 -15.10 10.41 -0.28
CA GLY A 178 -16.46 9.89 -0.23
C GLY A 178 -16.87 9.52 1.19
N GLU A 179 -16.03 8.75 1.89
CA GLU A 179 -16.29 8.31 3.28
C GLU A 179 -16.40 9.51 4.23
N ALA A 180 -15.57 10.54 4.06
CA ALA A 180 -15.66 11.80 4.82
C ALA A 180 -16.97 12.57 4.58
N LEU A 181 -17.60 12.37 3.42
CA LEU A 181 -18.90 12.94 3.06
C LEU A 181 -20.06 11.97 3.37
N GLY A 182 -19.78 10.86 4.07
CA GLY A 182 -20.80 9.88 4.48
C GLY A 182 -21.26 8.93 3.37
N VAL A 183 -20.53 8.86 2.24
CA VAL A 183 -20.83 7.91 1.15
C VAL A 183 -19.73 6.86 1.02
N THR A 184 -20.12 5.59 1.00
CA THR A 184 -19.18 4.49 0.80
C THR A 184 -19.10 4.16 -0.68
N ILE A 185 -17.92 4.39 -1.28
CA ILE A 185 -17.65 4.12 -2.68
C ILE A 185 -16.79 2.86 -2.78
N ALA A 186 -17.38 1.77 -3.25
CA ALA A 186 -16.72 0.46 -3.38
C ALA A 186 -16.50 0.07 -4.85
N GLY A 187 -15.60 -0.89 -5.07
CA GLY A 187 -15.33 -1.46 -6.40
C GLY A 187 -14.33 -0.66 -7.24
N GLY A 188 -14.25 -1.02 -8.52
CA GLY A 188 -13.28 -0.50 -9.49
C GLY A 188 -12.43 -1.60 -10.10
N ALA A 189 -11.95 -1.41 -11.34
CA ALA A 189 -11.16 -2.41 -12.09
C ALA A 189 -9.75 -2.64 -11.51
N MET A 190 -9.21 -1.67 -10.79
CA MET A 190 -7.85 -1.70 -10.24
C MET A 190 -7.85 -1.18 -8.82
N GLN A 191 -7.88 -2.11 -7.87
CA GLN A 191 -7.70 -1.79 -6.47
C GLN A 191 -6.24 -2.03 -6.05
N ARG A 192 -5.96 -1.86 -4.77
CA ARG A 192 -4.59 -1.90 -4.25
C ARG A 192 -3.94 -3.27 -4.40
N PRO A 193 -4.58 -4.41 -4.05
CA PRO A 193 -3.96 -5.72 -4.21
C PRO A 193 -3.66 -6.07 -5.67
N GLU A 194 -4.57 -5.76 -6.60
CA GLU A 194 -4.40 -6.00 -8.03
C GLU A 194 -3.23 -5.19 -8.59
N ARG A 195 -3.14 -3.92 -8.15
CA ARG A 195 -2.05 -3.03 -8.54
C ARG A 195 -0.70 -3.50 -8.01
N LEU A 196 -0.63 -3.92 -6.75
CA LEU A 196 0.58 -4.51 -6.17
C LEU A 196 0.99 -5.76 -6.95
N LEU A 197 0.06 -6.68 -7.21
CA LEU A 197 0.32 -7.92 -7.94
C LEU A 197 0.86 -7.65 -9.34
N LEU A 198 0.19 -6.79 -10.13
CA LEU A 198 0.63 -6.46 -11.49
C LEU A 198 2.00 -5.77 -11.51
N THR A 199 2.27 -4.90 -10.54
CA THR A 199 3.57 -4.23 -10.41
C THR A 199 4.67 -5.24 -10.06
N VAL A 200 4.44 -6.16 -9.11
CA VAL A 200 5.38 -7.23 -8.76
C VAL A 200 5.66 -8.13 -9.96
N VAL A 201 4.64 -8.51 -10.73
CA VAL A 201 4.82 -9.33 -11.95
C VAL A 201 5.68 -8.59 -12.97
N GLY A 202 5.39 -7.32 -13.25
CA GLY A 202 6.21 -6.52 -14.16
C GLY A 202 7.66 -6.36 -13.72
N LEU A 203 7.89 -6.17 -12.41
CA LEU A 203 9.24 -6.11 -11.83
C LEU A 203 9.98 -7.45 -11.93
N LEU A 204 9.28 -8.57 -11.74
CA LEU A 204 9.87 -9.89 -11.88
C LEU A 204 10.29 -10.17 -13.33
N PHE A 205 9.46 -9.81 -14.31
CA PHE A 205 9.84 -9.90 -15.73
C PHE A 205 11.04 -8.99 -16.04
N ALA A 206 11.03 -7.76 -15.53
CA ALA A 206 12.17 -6.86 -15.68
C ALA A 206 13.45 -7.46 -15.08
N ALA A 207 13.37 -8.08 -13.91
CA ALA A 207 14.51 -8.73 -13.26
C ALA A 207 15.05 -9.93 -14.05
N VAL A 208 14.18 -10.77 -14.61
CA VAL A 208 14.58 -11.92 -15.44
C VAL A 208 15.26 -11.44 -16.73
N PHE A 209 14.72 -10.41 -17.37
CA PHE A 209 15.26 -9.87 -18.61
C PHE A 209 16.55 -9.07 -18.39
N ASP A 210 16.69 -8.39 -17.26
CA ASP A 210 17.91 -7.67 -16.90
C ASP A 210 19.10 -8.62 -16.67
N ALA A 211 18.83 -9.83 -16.18
CA ALA A 211 19.83 -10.87 -15.92
C ALA A 211 20.49 -11.41 -17.20
N ASP A 212 19.82 -11.31 -18.35
CA ASP A 212 20.36 -11.71 -19.66
C ASP A 212 20.80 -10.47 -20.46
N PRO A 213 22.11 -10.30 -20.77
CA PRO A 213 22.59 -9.16 -21.55
C PRO A 213 21.90 -8.96 -22.91
N THR A 214 21.43 -10.05 -23.53
CA THR A 214 20.74 -9.99 -24.83
C THR A 214 19.31 -9.48 -24.71
N LEU A 215 18.67 -9.66 -23.55
CA LEU A 215 17.28 -9.29 -23.29
C LEU A 215 17.13 -7.98 -22.52
N ARG A 216 18.20 -7.48 -21.89
CA ARG A 216 18.19 -6.25 -21.07
C ARG A 216 17.60 -5.03 -21.79
N GLY A 217 17.75 -4.95 -23.12
CA GLY A 217 17.17 -3.87 -23.94
C GLY A 217 15.63 -3.79 -23.88
N TYR A 218 14.94 -4.88 -23.54
CA TYR A 218 13.48 -4.93 -23.42
C TYR A 218 12.96 -4.48 -22.05
N VAL A 219 13.82 -4.30 -21.04
CA VAL A 219 13.43 -3.93 -19.67
C VAL A 219 12.59 -2.65 -19.63
N PRO A 220 12.96 -1.53 -20.30
CA PRO A 220 12.14 -0.32 -20.29
C PRO A 220 10.74 -0.53 -20.90
N ALA A 221 10.62 -1.41 -21.90
CA ALA A 221 9.33 -1.74 -22.51
C ALA A 221 8.45 -2.56 -21.56
N ILE A 222 9.03 -3.54 -20.84
CA ILE A 222 8.31 -4.32 -19.82
C ILE A 222 7.79 -3.41 -18.71
N LEU A 223 8.66 -2.56 -18.16
CA LEU A 223 8.30 -1.62 -17.10
C LEU A 223 7.28 -0.58 -17.58
N GLY A 224 7.45 -0.06 -18.80
CA GLY A 224 6.53 0.91 -19.41
C GLY A 224 5.14 0.33 -19.69
N THR A 225 5.06 -0.90 -20.21
CA THR A 225 3.78 -1.60 -20.42
C THR A 225 3.11 -1.89 -19.08
N THR A 226 3.85 -2.35 -18.08
CA THR A 226 3.33 -2.56 -16.72
C THR A 226 2.74 -1.27 -16.16
N ALA A 227 3.51 -0.16 -16.24
CA ALA A 227 3.06 1.16 -15.80
C ALA A 227 1.82 1.64 -16.56
N SER A 228 1.75 1.38 -17.86
CA SER A 228 0.63 1.78 -18.71
C SER A 228 -0.66 1.06 -18.31
N ILE A 229 -0.60 -0.25 -18.10
CA ILE A 229 -1.74 -1.05 -17.64
C ILE A 229 -2.18 -0.57 -16.26
N VAL A 230 -1.23 -0.43 -15.33
CA VAL A 230 -1.53 0.02 -13.97
C VAL A 230 -2.15 1.41 -13.96
N GLY A 231 -1.56 2.35 -14.70
CA GLY A 231 -2.03 3.73 -14.80
C GLY A 231 -3.40 3.83 -15.43
N ALA A 232 -3.62 3.19 -16.58
CA ALA A 232 -4.91 3.21 -17.26
C ALA A 232 -6.03 2.67 -16.36
N LEU A 233 -5.84 1.47 -15.78
CA LEU A 233 -6.88 0.85 -14.96
C LEU A 233 -7.11 1.62 -13.63
N SER A 234 -6.06 2.21 -13.05
CA SER A 234 -6.19 3.05 -11.85
C SER A 234 -6.94 4.35 -12.14
N ILE A 235 -6.63 5.02 -13.26
CA ILE A 235 -7.34 6.22 -13.70
C ILE A 235 -8.81 5.90 -14.00
N MET A 236 -9.08 4.82 -14.73
CA MET A 236 -10.45 4.36 -15.00
C MET A 236 -11.21 4.10 -13.69
N THR A 237 -10.56 3.47 -12.71
CA THR A 237 -11.15 3.21 -11.39
C THR A 237 -11.43 4.50 -10.65
N ALA A 238 -10.48 5.43 -10.61
CA ALA A 238 -10.65 6.72 -9.95
C ALA A 238 -11.77 7.55 -10.59
N ALA A 239 -11.86 7.58 -11.92
CA ALA A 239 -12.93 8.25 -12.65
C ALA A 239 -14.30 7.60 -12.39
N GLY A 240 -14.35 6.26 -12.35
CA GLY A 240 -15.56 5.52 -11.98
C GLY A 240 -16.02 5.84 -10.55
N ARG A 241 -15.09 5.87 -9.59
CA ARG A 241 -15.36 6.25 -8.20
C ARG A 241 -15.80 7.70 -8.06
N LEU A 242 -15.18 8.62 -8.80
CA LEU A 242 -15.60 10.02 -8.85
C LEU A 242 -17.04 10.15 -9.34
N ARG A 243 -17.37 9.51 -10.47
CA ARG A 243 -18.72 9.52 -11.04
C ARG A 243 -19.75 8.93 -10.08
N ALA A 244 -19.41 7.80 -9.44
CA ALA A 244 -20.29 7.16 -8.46
C ALA A 244 -20.52 8.05 -7.23
N GLY A 245 -19.43 8.59 -6.65
CA GLY A 245 -19.49 9.49 -5.51
C GLY A 245 -20.28 10.76 -5.80
N TYR A 246 -20.05 11.38 -6.95
CA TYR A 246 -20.82 12.56 -7.39
C TYR A 246 -22.31 12.24 -7.49
N ARG A 247 -22.71 11.17 -8.19
CA ARG A 247 -24.12 10.76 -8.31
C ARG A 247 -24.79 10.43 -6.98
N MET A 248 -24.04 9.89 -6.02
CA MET A 248 -24.58 9.58 -4.68
C MET A 248 -24.80 10.83 -3.82
N LEU A 249 -24.13 11.93 -4.15
CA LEU A 249 -24.20 13.20 -3.42
C LEU A 249 -25.06 14.24 -4.15
N ASP A 250 -25.19 14.13 -5.46
CA ASP A 250 -26.00 15.00 -6.29
C ASP A 250 -27.48 14.95 -5.85
N GLY A 251 -28.11 16.11 -5.71
CA GLY A 251 -29.48 16.24 -5.19
C GLY A 251 -29.67 16.08 -3.68
N LYS A 252 -28.61 15.82 -2.89
CA LYS A 252 -28.69 15.86 -1.41
C LYS A 252 -28.56 17.28 -0.89
N ALA A 253 -29.21 17.56 0.24
CA ALA A 253 -29.21 18.87 0.90
C ALA A 253 -27.77 19.45 1.00
N PRO A 254 -27.61 20.79 0.93
CA PRO A 254 -26.28 21.42 0.94
C PRO A 254 -25.44 20.88 2.09
N HIS A 255 -24.16 20.59 1.81
CA HIS A 255 -23.20 20.27 2.86
C HIS A 255 -23.36 21.34 3.95
N PRO A 256 -23.63 20.97 5.22
CA PRO A 256 -23.65 21.96 6.29
C PRO A 256 -22.34 22.71 6.15
N ARG A 257 -22.39 24.02 5.84
CA ARG A 257 -21.19 24.86 5.93
C ARG A 257 -20.62 24.52 7.30
N ALA A 258 -19.31 24.26 7.39
CA ALA A 258 -18.66 24.25 8.69
C ALA A 258 -19.26 25.42 9.45
N PRO A 259 -19.86 25.20 10.65
CA PRO A 259 -20.57 26.27 11.33
C PRO A 259 -19.64 27.46 11.25
N ALA A 260 -20.13 28.58 10.68
CA ALA A 260 -19.39 29.84 10.77
C ALA A 260 -18.88 29.86 12.19
N GLU A 261 -17.57 29.97 12.39
CA GLU A 261 -17.00 29.88 13.73
C GLU A 261 -17.62 31.02 14.56
N THR A 262 -18.80 30.79 15.11
CA THR A 262 -19.41 31.58 16.15
C THR A 262 -18.70 31.07 17.40
N TYR A 263 -17.44 31.46 17.52
CA TYR A 263 -16.92 31.66 18.86
C TYR A 263 -17.77 32.77 19.48
N ALA A 264 -18.20 32.53 20.71
CA ALA A 264 -18.90 33.50 21.52
C ALA A 264 -18.17 34.84 21.45
N ASP A 265 -18.94 35.91 21.25
CA ASP A 265 -18.53 37.31 21.11
C ASP A 265 -18.02 37.72 19.71
N GLY A 266 -18.89 38.41 18.96
CA GLY A 266 -18.70 38.83 17.56
C GLY A 266 -17.65 39.91 17.31
N ALA A 267 -16.37 39.61 17.54
CA ALA A 267 -15.24 40.45 17.14
C ALA A 267 -14.40 39.79 16.03
N PRO A 268 -14.01 40.52 14.95
CA PRO A 268 -13.19 39.97 13.89
C PRO A 268 -11.74 39.77 14.35
N VAL A 269 -11.21 38.56 14.16
CA VAL A 269 -9.82 38.21 14.50
C VAL A 269 -8.85 38.86 13.51
N ARG A 270 -7.97 39.75 14.01
CA ARG A 270 -6.73 40.13 13.32
C ARG A 270 -5.85 38.89 13.19
N GLN A 271 -5.41 38.59 11.96
CA GLN A 271 -4.51 37.49 11.61
C GLN A 271 -3.28 37.48 12.54
N GLY A 272 -3.23 36.51 13.46
CA GLY A 272 -2.15 36.43 14.44
C GLY A 272 -2.34 35.32 15.46
N ALA A 273 -2.78 34.12 15.06
CA ALA A 273 -2.94 33.00 15.98
C ALA A 273 -2.78 31.62 15.30
N VAL A 274 -1.72 31.44 14.52
CA VAL A 274 -1.29 30.10 14.05
C VAL A 274 -0.32 29.44 15.06
N ALA A 275 0.02 30.10 16.17
CA ALA A 275 1.00 29.60 17.13
C ALA A 275 0.34 28.92 18.35
N ARG A 276 -0.26 27.73 18.19
CA ARG A 276 -0.62 26.88 19.36
C ARG A 276 -0.54 25.37 19.09
N VAL A 277 0.51 24.90 18.42
CA VAL A 277 0.81 23.45 18.29
C VAL A 277 2.25 23.09 18.70
N LEU A 278 3.01 24.00 19.33
CA LEU A 278 4.32 23.66 19.89
C LEU A 278 4.46 24.16 21.34
N ARG A 279 4.07 23.31 22.28
CA ARG A 279 4.69 23.26 23.63
C ARG A 279 4.96 21.81 23.99
N ILE A 280 6.00 21.26 23.35
CA ILE A 280 6.79 20.18 23.93
C ILE A 280 8.01 20.85 24.56
N GLY A 281 8.22 20.61 25.86
CA GLY A 281 9.50 20.85 26.53
C GLY A 281 9.69 22.22 27.18
N ARG A 282 9.26 22.35 28.44
CA ARG A 282 10.06 22.98 29.51
C ARG A 282 9.44 22.61 30.86
N ALA A 283 10.15 21.78 31.62
CA ALA A 283 9.91 21.62 33.05
C ALA A 283 10.15 22.98 33.74
N ALA A 284 9.21 23.41 34.58
CA ALA A 284 9.42 24.55 35.47
C ALA A 284 10.20 24.07 36.72
N PRO A 285 11.19 24.84 37.21
CA PRO A 285 11.80 24.57 38.51
C PRO A 285 10.76 24.81 39.62
N GLY A 286 10.73 23.92 40.61
CA GLY A 286 9.79 24.00 41.72
C GLY A 286 10.06 25.18 42.64
N ASP A 287 9.00 25.93 42.94
CA ASP A 287 8.93 26.80 44.12
C ASP A 287 8.83 25.94 45.39
N ARG A 288 9.94 25.86 46.12
CA ARG A 288 9.93 25.59 47.57
C ARG A 288 10.13 26.91 48.29
N ALA A 289 9.06 27.48 48.85
CA ALA A 289 9.09 28.30 50.07
C ALA A 289 7.67 28.74 50.44
N ALA A 290 7.04 28.03 51.39
CA ALA A 290 6.11 28.55 52.40
C ALA A 290 5.39 27.38 53.09
N ASN A 291 6.00 26.85 54.16
CA ASN A 291 5.34 26.38 55.39
C ASN A 291 6.35 25.61 56.25
N GLY A 292 6.61 26.14 57.46
CA GLY A 292 7.44 25.51 58.50
C GLY A 292 8.70 26.29 58.78
#